data_AF-A0A434TMW6-F1
#
_entry.id   AF-A0A434TMW6-F1
#
_cell.length_a   1.000
_cell.length_b   1.000
_cell.length_c   1.000
_cell.angle_alpha   90.00
_cell.angle_beta   90.00
_cell.angle_gamma   90.00
#
_symmetry.space_group_name_H-M   'P 1'
#
loop_
_entity.id
_entity.type
_entity.pdbx_description
1 polymer ?
#
loop_
_entity_poly.entity_id
_entity_poly.type
_entity_poly.pdbx_seq_one_letter_code
_entity_poly.pdbx_strand_id
1 'polypeptide(L)'
;MSAYFAELSKALKAAEIFRPCLVLDRDRLDANIALVKQRLAPGLAVRLVDKSLPCLPLLSHISKSLETGRFMTFHPPVMQAVLDAFPAGDLLYGKPMPVGAAKAALARGDAGGWSRVCWLIDTPERLSEYGALAAAFGTELRFAFEVDVGLHRGGFSGPAEIGALTIPKGLRCEGIMAYEAHAPEIPGLFG
;
A
#
# COMPACT_ATOMS: atom_id res chain seq x y z
N MET A 1 0.98 -24.99 29.55
CA MET A 1 0.25 -24.37 28.41
C MET A 1 -0.52 -23.18 28.96
N SER A 2 -0.43 -21.98 28.37
CA SER A 2 -1.15 -20.81 28.90
C SER A 2 -2.67 -21.02 28.84
N ALA A 3 -3.42 -20.37 29.75
CA ALA A 3 -4.89 -20.45 29.77
C ALA A 3 -5.52 -20.09 28.42
N TYR A 4 -4.91 -19.12 27.72
CA TYR A 4 -5.27 -18.73 26.36
C TYR A 4 -5.32 -19.91 25.37
N PHE A 5 -4.23 -20.68 25.24
CA PHE A 5 -4.18 -21.80 24.29
C PHE A 5 -5.09 -22.96 24.69
N ALA A 6 -5.38 -23.12 25.98
CA ALA A 6 -6.35 -24.10 26.46
C ALA A 6 -7.77 -23.74 25.99
N GLU A 7 -8.18 -22.47 26.11
CA GLU A 7 -9.49 -22.00 25.63
C GLU A 7 -9.61 -22.08 24.11
N LEU A 8 -8.57 -21.71 23.36
CA LEU A 8 -8.53 -21.93 21.91
C LEU A 8 -8.72 -23.40 21.53
N SER A 9 -8.04 -24.31 22.24
CA SER A 9 -8.18 -25.75 21.98
C SER A 9 -9.60 -26.24 22.26
N LYS A 10 -10.27 -25.72 23.31
CA LYS A 10 -11.66 -26.04 23.61
C LYS A 10 -12.59 -25.51 22.52
N ALA A 11 -12.41 -24.27 22.08
CA ALA A 11 -13.22 -23.66 21.03
C ALA A 11 -13.11 -24.41 19.70
N LEU A 12 -11.89 -24.81 19.30
CA LEU A 12 -11.66 -25.61 18.09
C LEU A 12 -12.35 -26.98 18.17
N LYS A 13 -12.28 -27.66 19.32
CA LYS A 13 -12.98 -28.94 19.55
C LYS A 13 -14.50 -28.76 19.49
N ALA A 14 -15.03 -27.72 20.13
CA ALA A 14 -16.46 -27.42 20.12
C ALA A 14 -16.99 -27.08 18.72
N ALA A 15 -16.15 -26.48 17.88
CA ALA A 15 -16.44 -26.21 16.46
C ALA A 15 -16.11 -27.40 15.53
N GLU A 16 -15.74 -28.56 16.08
CA GLU A 16 -15.34 -29.77 15.33
C GLU A 16 -14.18 -29.57 14.33
N ILE A 17 -13.28 -28.62 14.62
CA ILE A 17 -12.09 -28.35 13.80
C ILE A 17 -10.93 -29.20 14.31
N PHE A 18 -10.70 -30.34 13.64
CA PHE A 18 -9.65 -31.31 13.97
C PHE A 18 -8.52 -31.36 12.93
N ARG A 19 -8.30 -30.25 12.21
CA ARG A 19 -7.29 -30.12 11.15
C ARG A 19 -6.45 -28.86 11.34
N PRO A 20 -5.26 -28.76 10.72
CA PRO A 20 -4.53 -27.50 10.67
C PRO A 20 -5.43 -26.36 10.18
N CYS A 21 -5.47 -25.28 10.95
CA CYS A 21 -6.27 -24.10 10.65
C CYS A 21 -5.53 -22.84 11.11
N LEU A 22 -5.81 -21.72 10.44
CA LEU A 22 -5.39 -20.40 10.88
C LEU A 22 -6.48 -19.84 11.80
N VAL A 23 -6.09 -19.42 13.00
CA VAL A 23 -6.99 -18.74 13.94
C VAL A 23 -6.56 -17.30 14.10
N LEU A 24 -7.52 -16.38 13.97
CA LEU A 24 -7.33 -14.97 14.23
C LEU A 24 -8.09 -14.59 15.50
N ASP A 25 -7.36 -14.18 16.52
CA ASP A 25 -7.95 -13.55 17.71
C ASP A 25 -8.34 -12.11 17.35
N ARG A 26 -9.65 -11.88 17.22
CA ARG A 26 -10.20 -10.58 16.82
C ARG A 26 -10.06 -9.53 17.91
N ASP A 27 -10.15 -9.92 19.18
CA ASP A 27 -10.03 -8.98 20.30
C ASP A 27 -8.59 -8.45 20.38
N ARG A 28 -7.61 -9.33 20.20
CA ARG A 28 -6.19 -8.91 20.10
C ARG A 28 -5.91 -8.07 18.86
N LEU A 29 -6.51 -8.41 17.72
CA LEU A 29 -6.41 -7.59 16.51
C LEU A 29 -6.94 -6.18 16.77
N ASP A 30 -8.14 -6.07 17.37
CA ASP A 30 -8.79 -4.78 17.65
C ASP A 30 -8.00 -3.96 18.66
N ALA A 31 -7.45 -4.60 19.70
CA ALA A 31 -6.53 -3.95 20.62
C ALA A 31 -5.26 -3.41 19.92
N ASN A 32 -4.69 -4.17 18.97
CA ASN A 32 -3.54 -3.71 18.20
C ASN A 32 -3.89 -2.54 17.28
N ILE A 33 -5.05 -2.57 16.62
CA ILE A 33 -5.54 -1.47 15.79
C ILE A 33 -5.73 -0.21 16.63
N ALA A 34 -6.36 -0.33 17.81
CA ALA A 34 -6.54 0.78 18.74
C ALA A 34 -5.20 1.36 19.19
N LEU A 35 -4.21 0.51 19.48
CA LEU A 35 -2.86 0.94 19.85
C LEU A 35 -2.17 1.72 18.72
N VAL A 36 -2.29 1.26 17.47
CA VAL A 36 -1.77 1.99 16.30
C VAL A 36 -2.44 3.36 16.18
N LYS A 37 -3.78 3.42 16.29
CA LYS A 37 -4.53 4.69 16.22
C LYS A 37 -4.12 5.65 17.34
N GLN A 38 -3.91 5.13 18.56
CA GLN A 38 -3.49 5.92 19.71
C GLN A 38 -2.07 6.48 19.57
N ARG A 39 -1.15 5.72 18.98
CA ARG A 39 0.27 6.10 18.86
C ARG A 39 0.61 6.87 17.59
N LEU A 40 -0.33 6.95 16.63
CA LEU A 40 -0.11 7.68 15.39
C LEU A 40 0.06 9.17 15.69
N ALA A 41 1.14 9.77 15.18
CA ALA A 41 1.39 11.19 15.36
C ALA A 41 0.27 12.03 14.70
N PRO A 42 -0.10 13.18 15.30
CA PRO A 42 -1.10 14.08 14.72
C PRO A 42 -0.76 14.47 13.27
N GLY A 43 -1.77 14.47 12.40
CA GLY A 43 -1.62 14.82 10.99
C GLY A 43 -1.10 13.68 10.09
N LEU A 44 -0.66 12.55 10.66
CA LEU A 44 -0.33 11.37 9.87
C LEU A 44 -1.56 10.50 9.59
N ALA A 45 -1.48 9.76 8.49
CA ALA A 45 -2.50 8.81 8.08
C ALA A 45 -1.90 7.42 7.89
N VAL A 46 -2.66 6.39 8.26
CA VAL A 46 -2.26 5.00 7.99
C VAL A 46 -2.67 4.60 6.57
N ARG A 47 -1.73 4.05 5.81
CA ARG A 47 -2.00 3.35 4.55
C ARG A 47 -1.83 1.85 4.77
N LEU A 48 -2.90 1.08 4.52
CA LEU A 48 -2.91 -0.36 4.73
C LEU A 48 -2.19 -1.11 3.60
N VAL A 49 -1.19 -1.90 3.95
CA VAL A 49 -0.37 -2.66 3.02
C VAL A 49 -0.97 -4.05 2.81
N ASP A 50 -1.34 -4.39 1.57
CA ASP A 50 -2.04 -5.65 1.27
C ASP A 50 -1.12 -6.88 1.13
N LYS A 51 0.18 -6.72 0.86
CA LYS A 51 1.09 -7.84 0.56
C LYS A 51 1.22 -8.85 1.71
N SER A 52 1.12 -8.38 2.96
CA SER A 52 1.11 -9.23 4.16
C SER A 52 -0.31 -9.64 4.59
N LEU A 53 -1.33 -9.07 3.95
CA LEU A 53 -2.73 -9.24 4.32
C LEU A 53 -3.68 -9.22 3.11
N PRO A 54 -3.55 -10.15 2.14
CA PRO A 54 -4.41 -10.18 0.96
C PRO A 54 -5.79 -10.79 1.29
N CYS A 55 -6.49 -10.22 2.26
CA CYS A 55 -7.79 -10.68 2.77
C CYS A 55 -8.77 -9.51 2.84
N LEU A 56 -9.66 -9.39 1.84
CA LEU A 56 -10.58 -8.25 1.72
C LEU A 56 -11.47 -8.04 2.95
N PRO A 57 -12.08 -9.07 3.57
CA PRO A 57 -12.88 -8.87 4.79
C PRO A 57 -12.06 -8.26 5.93
N LEU A 58 -10.80 -8.68 6.06
CA LEU A 58 -9.92 -8.22 7.11
C LEU A 58 -9.38 -6.80 6.82
N LEU A 59 -9.03 -6.52 5.57
CA LEU A 59 -8.71 -5.16 5.11
C LEU A 59 -9.89 -4.21 5.37
N SER A 60 -11.12 -4.63 5.09
CA SER A 60 -12.34 -3.84 5.36
C SER A 60 -12.51 -3.60 6.86
N HIS A 61 -12.33 -4.62 7.70
CA HIS A 61 -12.41 -4.48 9.14
C HIS A 61 -11.39 -3.47 9.68
N ILE A 62 -10.11 -3.63 9.31
CA ILE A 62 -9.02 -2.75 9.75
C ILE A 62 -9.21 -1.33 9.21
N SER A 63 -9.58 -1.19 7.93
CA SER A 63 -9.83 0.10 7.28
C SER A 63 -10.91 0.90 8.02
N LYS A 64 -12.01 0.25 8.42
CA LYS A 64 -13.07 0.86 9.22
C LYS A 64 -12.58 1.26 10.60
N SER A 65 -11.90 0.38 11.31
CA SER A 65 -11.40 0.66 12.67
C SER A 65 -10.33 1.75 12.72
N LEU A 66 -9.48 1.87 11.69
CA LEU A 66 -8.49 2.94 11.54
C LEU A 66 -9.06 4.20 10.86
N GLU A 67 -10.31 4.17 10.41
CA GLU A 67 -10.94 5.27 9.64
C GLU A 67 -10.10 5.71 8.43
N THR A 68 -9.52 4.74 7.71
CA THR A 68 -8.68 5.00 6.54
C THR A 68 -9.20 4.33 5.29
N GLY A 69 -9.25 5.07 4.18
CA GLY A 69 -9.48 4.55 2.83
C GLY A 69 -8.19 4.39 2.02
N ARG A 70 -7.02 4.43 2.67
CA ARG A 70 -5.72 4.43 1.98
C ARG A 70 -5.13 3.02 1.95
N PHE A 71 -4.78 2.53 0.77
CA PHE A 71 -4.20 1.20 0.58
C PHE A 71 -2.87 1.27 -0.18
N MET A 72 -1.96 0.36 0.11
CA MET A 72 -0.73 0.16 -0.64
C MET A 72 -0.72 -1.25 -1.21
N THR A 73 -0.55 -1.36 -2.52
CA THR A 73 -0.66 -2.62 -3.26
C THR A 73 0.58 -2.89 -4.11
N PHE A 74 0.85 -4.16 -4.42
CA PHE A 74 2.11 -4.58 -5.05
C PHE A 74 1.92 -5.50 -6.26
N HIS A 75 0.68 -5.93 -6.54
CA HIS A 75 0.39 -6.92 -7.55
C HIS A 75 -0.93 -6.59 -8.27
N PRO A 76 -1.00 -6.55 -9.62
CA PRO A 76 -2.16 -6.00 -10.31
C PRO A 76 -3.50 -6.73 -10.06
N PRO A 77 -3.56 -8.07 -10.01
CA PRO A 77 -4.76 -8.78 -9.56
C PRO A 77 -5.25 -8.41 -8.16
N VAL A 78 -4.33 -8.17 -7.22
CA VAL A 78 -4.71 -7.77 -5.84
C VAL A 78 -5.19 -6.33 -5.84
N MET A 79 -4.49 -5.44 -6.53
CA MET A 79 -4.90 -4.05 -6.74
C MET A 79 -6.32 -3.97 -7.31
N GLN A 80 -6.64 -4.76 -8.33
CA GLN A 80 -8.00 -4.79 -8.90
C GLN A 80 -9.02 -5.22 -7.85
N ALA A 81 -8.76 -6.30 -7.12
CA ALA A 81 -9.65 -6.75 -6.05
C ALA A 81 -9.87 -5.69 -4.95
N VAL A 82 -8.83 -4.90 -4.64
CA VAL A 82 -8.94 -3.75 -3.70
C VAL A 82 -9.73 -2.60 -4.33
N LEU A 83 -9.50 -2.26 -5.60
CA LEU A 83 -10.27 -1.22 -6.30
C LEU A 83 -11.77 -1.54 -6.35
N ASP A 84 -12.11 -2.81 -6.55
CA ASP A 84 -13.49 -3.31 -6.61
C ASP A 84 -14.14 -3.31 -5.23
N ALA A 85 -13.42 -3.78 -4.20
CA ALA A 85 -13.93 -3.86 -2.83
C ALA A 85 -14.02 -2.49 -2.12
N PHE A 86 -13.20 -1.52 -2.54
CA PHE A 86 -13.12 -0.19 -1.94
C PHE A 86 -13.30 0.89 -3.01
N PRO A 87 -14.56 1.22 -3.40
CA PRO A 87 -14.84 2.17 -4.48
C PRO A 87 -14.29 3.58 -4.26
N ALA A 88 -14.17 4.01 -3.00
CA ALA A 88 -13.58 5.30 -2.61
C ALA A 88 -12.12 5.17 -2.14
N GLY A 89 -11.50 4.00 -2.32
CA GLY A 89 -10.13 3.75 -1.87
C GLY A 89 -9.11 4.57 -2.66
N ASP A 90 -8.13 5.14 -1.94
CA ASP A 90 -6.94 5.79 -2.50
C ASP A 90 -5.77 4.80 -2.45
N LEU A 91 -5.25 4.40 -3.61
CA LEU A 91 -4.25 3.35 -3.73
C LEU A 91 -2.88 3.95 -4.07
N LEU A 92 -1.84 3.40 -3.46
CA LEU A 92 -0.45 3.63 -3.84
C LEU A 92 0.12 2.29 -4.30
N TYR A 93 0.62 2.23 -5.53
CA TYR A 93 1.28 1.03 -6.03
C TYR A 93 2.72 1.01 -5.48
N GLY A 94 2.97 0.20 -4.46
CA GLY A 94 4.15 0.26 -3.59
C GLY A 94 5.48 -0.20 -4.19
N LYS A 95 5.59 -0.27 -5.52
CA LYS A 95 6.85 -0.50 -6.24
C LYS A 95 6.77 0.13 -7.64
N PRO A 96 7.88 0.49 -8.30
CA PRO A 96 7.82 0.95 -9.67
C PRO A 96 7.25 -0.13 -10.58
N MET A 97 6.28 0.25 -11.39
CA MET A 97 5.66 -0.65 -12.34
C MET A 97 6.15 -0.33 -13.75
N PRO A 98 6.71 -1.30 -14.49
CA PRO A 98 7.05 -1.09 -15.90
C PRO A 98 5.86 -0.55 -16.69
N VAL A 99 6.09 0.42 -17.57
CA VAL A 99 5.00 1.12 -18.29
C VAL A 99 4.12 0.16 -19.09
N GLY A 100 4.69 -0.90 -19.67
CA GLY A 100 3.91 -1.91 -20.40
C GLY A 100 2.93 -2.67 -19.51
N ALA A 101 3.30 -2.92 -18.25
CA ALA A 101 2.41 -3.55 -17.28
C ALA A 101 1.31 -2.57 -16.83
N ALA A 102 1.65 -1.29 -16.60
CA ALA A 102 0.67 -0.26 -16.27
C ALA A 102 -0.33 -0.08 -17.42
N LYS A 103 0.14 -0.03 -18.67
CA LYS A 103 -0.68 -0.02 -19.88
C LYS A 103 -1.67 -1.20 -19.92
N ALA A 104 -1.19 -2.41 -19.64
CA ALA A 104 -2.04 -3.60 -19.62
C ALA A 104 -3.09 -3.54 -18.51
N ALA A 105 -2.76 -2.93 -17.37
CA ALA A 105 -3.70 -2.71 -16.28
C ALA A 105 -4.79 -1.69 -16.67
N LEU A 106 -4.38 -0.51 -17.16
CA LEU A 106 -5.27 0.54 -17.67
C LEU A 106 -6.23 0.05 -18.75
N ALA A 107 -5.76 -0.81 -19.66
CA ALA A 107 -6.59 -1.35 -20.74
C ALA A 107 -7.63 -2.39 -20.28
N ARG A 108 -7.43 -3.02 -19.11
CA ARG A 108 -8.31 -4.08 -18.59
C ARG A 108 -9.37 -3.57 -17.62
N GLY A 109 -9.06 -2.56 -16.83
CA GLY A 109 -10.00 -2.06 -15.84
C GLY A 109 -10.86 -0.91 -16.36
N ASP A 110 -11.96 -0.66 -15.67
CA ASP A 110 -12.84 0.47 -15.97
C ASP A 110 -12.09 1.79 -15.80
N ALA A 111 -12.32 2.73 -16.72
CA ALA A 111 -11.60 4.01 -16.80
C ALA A 111 -11.58 4.83 -15.49
N GLY A 112 -12.52 4.58 -14.55
CA GLY A 112 -12.60 5.27 -13.26
C GLY A 112 -11.82 4.64 -12.11
N GLY A 113 -11.40 3.37 -12.20
CA GLY A 113 -10.64 2.71 -11.12
C GLY A 113 -9.20 3.22 -11.01
N TRP A 114 -8.58 3.44 -12.16
CA TRP A 114 -7.15 3.72 -12.28
C TRP A 114 -6.73 5.14 -11.88
N SER A 115 -7.64 6.12 -11.97
CA SER A 115 -7.40 7.48 -11.48
C SER A 115 -7.20 7.54 -9.96
N ARG A 116 -7.59 6.48 -9.24
CA ARG A 116 -7.39 6.32 -7.79
C ARG A 116 -6.05 5.70 -7.43
N VAL A 117 -5.26 5.28 -8.41
CA VAL A 117 -3.94 4.68 -8.22
C VAL A 117 -2.86 5.75 -8.39
N CYS A 118 -2.06 5.93 -7.35
CA CYS A 118 -0.80 6.65 -7.38
C CYS A 118 0.31 5.65 -7.73
N TRP A 119 1.01 5.90 -8.84
CA TRP A 119 2.13 5.08 -9.31
C TRP A 119 3.46 5.58 -8.74
N LEU A 120 4.47 4.72 -8.68
CA LEU A 120 5.82 5.14 -8.30
C LEU A 120 6.71 5.35 -9.53
N ILE A 121 7.44 6.45 -9.50
CA ILE A 121 8.43 6.84 -10.49
C ILE A 121 9.77 7.02 -9.78
N ASP A 122 10.75 6.22 -10.18
CA ASP A 122 12.09 6.13 -9.62
C ASP A 122 13.20 6.54 -10.61
N THR A 123 12.86 6.84 -11.87
CA THR A 123 13.83 7.34 -12.86
C THR A 123 13.22 8.34 -13.85
N PRO A 124 14.04 9.20 -14.49
CA PRO A 124 13.58 10.13 -15.52
C PRO A 124 12.93 9.43 -16.73
N GLU A 125 13.45 8.27 -17.13
CA GLU A 125 12.94 7.50 -18.28
C GLU A 125 11.51 7.06 -18.02
N ARG A 126 11.23 6.53 -16.82
CA ARG A 126 9.89 6.10 -16.45
C ARG A 126 8.92 7.26 -16.29
N LEU A 127 9.38 8.42 -15.84
CA LEU A 127 8.56 9.64 -15.86
C LEU A 127 8.09 9.96 -17.29
N SER A 128 9.02 9.91 -18.25
CA SER A 128 8.73 10.10 -19.68
C SER A 128 7.77 9.04 -20.22
N GLU A 129 8.02 7.76 -19.91
CA GLU A 129 7.16 6.64 -20.32
C GLU A 129 5.73 6.78 -19.81
N TYR A 130 5.55 7.14 -18.54
CA TYR A 130 4.22 7.37 -17.96
C TYR A 130 3.55 8.62 -18.54
N GLY A 131 4.32 9.66 -18.90
CA GLY A 131 3.79 10.82 -19.61
C GLY A 131 3.24 10.45 -20.98
N ALA A 132 3.97 9.62 -21.73
CA ALA A 132 3.50 9.09 -23.01
C ALA A 132 2.27 8.17 -22.82
N LEU A 133 2.22 7.39 -21.74
CA LEU A 133 1.07 6.56 -21.40
C LEU A 133 -0.18 7.39 -21.11
N ALA A 134 -0.06 8.44 -20.28
CA ALA A 134 -1.14 9.37 -19.98
C ALA A 134 -1.69 10.02 -21.26
N ALA A 135 -0.80 10.48 -22.15
CA ALA A 135 -1.19 11.03 -23.45
C ALA A 135 -1.90 10.01 -24.35
N ALA A 136 -1.41 8.76 -24.40
CA ALA A 136 -2.00 7.70 -25.23
C ALA A 136 -3.40 7.28 -24.77
N PHE A 137 -3.67 7.31 -23.47
CA PHE A 137 -4.98 6.99 -22.90
C PHE A 137 -5.89 8.22 -22.72
N GLY A 138 -5.39 9.43 -22.96
CA GLY A 138 -6.14 10.67 -22.74
C GLY A 138 -6.60 10.86 -21.30
N THR A 139 -5.85 10.33 -20.32
CA THR A 139 -6.20 10.38 -18.89
C THR A 139 -5.09 11.02 -18.08
N GLU A 140 -5.45 11.66 -16.98
CA GLU A 140 -4.46 12.04 -15.96
C GLU A 140 -4.05 10.81 -15.15
N LEU A 141 -2.74 10.66 -14.89
CA LEU A 141 -2.19 9.64 -14.00
C LEU A 141 -1.52 10.32 -12.80
N ARG A 142 -1.82 9.83 -11.60
CA ARG A 142 -1.20 10.27 -10.36
C ARG A 142 0.09 9.49 -10.12
N PHE A 143 1.12 10.15 -9.60
CA PHE A 143 2.35 9.47 -9.23
C PHE A 143 3.03 10.11 -8.02
N ALA A 144 3.92 9.38 -7.38
CA ALA A 144 4.87 9.89 -6.41
C ALA A 144 6.28 9.49 -6.83
N PHE A 145 7.26 10.33 -6.48
CA PHE A 145 8.67 10.00 -6.66
C PHE A 145 9.09 8.98 -5.61
N GLU A 146 9.65 7.85 -6.04
CA GLU A 146 10.37 6.97 -5.12
C GLU A 146 11.79 7.47 -4.93
N VAL A 147 12.24 7.53 -3.69
CA VAL A 147 13.59 8.02 -3.33
C VAL A 147 14.38 6.94 -2.61
N ASP A 148 15.67 6.89 -2.89
CA ASP A 148 16.61 6.06 -2.15
C ASP A 148 16.98 6.77 -0.85
N VAL A 149 16.72 6.11 0.28
CA VAL A 149 17.09 6.59 1.64
C VAL A 149 18.20 5.75 2.27
N GLY A 150 18.97 5.01 1.46
CA GLY A 150 20.16 4.27 1.90
C GLY A 150 20.03 2.74 1.80
N LEU A 151 18.85 2.23 1.42
CA LEU A 151 18.67 0.81 1.18
C LEU A 151 19.12 0.38 -0.23
N HIS A 152 19.35 1.32 -1.14
CA HIS A 152 19.81 1.06 -2.51
C HIS A 152 18.92 0.06 -3.27
N ARG A 153 17.60 0.16 -3.04
CA ARG A 153 16.58 -0.71 -3.66
C ARG A 153 15.92 -0.08 -4.90
N GLY A 154 16.36 1.10 -5.29
CA GLY A 154 15.77 1.93 -6.33
C GLY A 154 15.39 3.31 -5.80
N GLY A 155 14.96 4.18 -6.69
CA GLY A 155 14.59 5.56 -6.37
C GLY A 155 15.65 6.59 -6.78
N PHE A 156 15.23 7.85 -6.82
CA PHE A 156 16.11 8.98 -7.04
C PHE A 156 17.08 9.14 -5.86
N SER A 157 18.34 9.45 -6.15
CA SER A 157 19.40 9.50 -5.14
C SER A 157 19.39 10.78 -4.31
N GLY A 158 18.72 11.83 -4.80
CA GLY A 158 18.60 13.07 -4.06
C GLY A 158 17.70 14.14 -4.70
N PRO A 159 17.44 15.24 -3.96
CA PRO A 159 16.49 16.28 -4.38
C PRO A 159 16.87 16.99 -5.69
N ALA A 160 18.17 17.09 -6.00
CA ALA A 160 18.64 17.74 -7.22
C ALA A 160 18.22 17.01 -8.49
N GLU A 161 18.21 15.67 -8.45
CA GLU A 161 17.74 14.85 -9.58
C GLU A 161 16.26 15.11 -9.86
N ILE A 162 15.44 15.13 -8.81
CA ILE A 162 14.00 15.41 -8.91
C ILE A 162 13.76 16.84 -9.36
N GLY A 163 14.46 17.82 -8.79
CA GLY A 163 14.31 19.24 -9.11
C GLY A 163 14.68 19.62 -10.54
N ALA A 164 15.48 18.80 -11.21
CA ALA A 164 15.83 18.96 -12.62
C ALA A 164 14.74 18.43 -13.58
N LEU A 165 13.76 17.67 -13.10
CA LEU A 165 12.74 17.05 -13.94
C LEU A 165 11.60 18.02 -14.25
N THR A 166 11.15 17.97 -15.51
CA THR A 166 9.88 18.58 -15.92
C THR A 166 8.80 17.52 -15.91
N ILE A 167 7.72 17.75 -15.15
CA ILE A 167 6.58 16.82 -15.09
C ILE A 167 5.81 16.90 -16.41
N PRO A 168 5.66 15.79 -17.17
CA PRO A 168 4.87 15.76 -18.39
C PRO A 168 3.40 16.14 -18.17
N LYS A 169 2.77 16.76 -19.19
CA LYS A 169 1.32 17.02 -19.17
C LYS A 169 0.55 15.70 -18.99
N GLY A 170 -0.46 15.73 -18.13
CA GLY A 170 -1.28 14.55 -17.81
C GLY A 170 -0.68 13.68 -16.69
N LEU A 171 0.47 14.04 -16.13
CA LEU A 171 0.93 13.49 -14.87
C LEU A 171 0.72 14.48 -13.72
N ARG A 172 0.21 13.97 -12.60
CA ARG A 172 0.01 14.71 -11.37
C ARG A 172 0.89 14.14 -10.26
N CYS A 173 1.84 14.92 -9.77
CA CYS A 173 2.69 14.54 -8.65
C CYS A 173 1.91 14.68 -7.33
N GLU A 174 1.91 13.61 -6.53
CA GLU A 174 1.29 13.51 -5.20
C GLU A 174 2.33 13.56 -4.07
N GLY A 175 3.62 13.65 -4.40
CA GLY A 175 4.71 13.78 -3.44
C GLY A 175 5.81 12.74 -3.62
N ILE A 176 6.33 12.26 -2.49
CA ILE A 176 7.50 11.38 -2.41
C ILE A 176 7.14 10.14 -1.57
N MET A 177 7.66 8.99 -1.95
CA MET A 177 7.63 7.76 -1.15
C MET A 177 9.06 7.29 -0.90
N ALA A 178 9.35 6.99 0.37
CA ALA A 178 10.58 6.32 0.78
C ALA A 178 10.23 5.06 1.56
N TYR A 179 11.05 4.03 1.41
CA TYR A 179 10.98 2.83 2.24
C TYR A 179 12.13 2.83 3.24
N GLU A 180 11.82 3.13 4.50
CA GLU A 180 12.80 3.20 5.59
C GLU A 180 12.69 1.96 6.48
N ALA A 181 13.53 0.95 6.21
CA ALA A 181 13.56 -0.30 6.97
C ALA A 181 14.57 -0.30 8.13
N HIS A 182 15.40 0.73 8.25
CA HIS A 182 16.34 0.90 9.36
C HIS A 182 15.68 1.54 10.59
N ALA A 183 14.52 2.20 10.45
CA ALA A 183 13.83 2.84 11.57
C ALA A 183 13.62 1.91 12.80
N PRO A 184 13.21 0.64 12.65
CA PRO A 184 13.11 -0.28 13.79
C PRO A 184 14.44 -0.65 14.45
N GLU A 185 15.57 -0.46 13.75
CA GLU A 185 16.92 -0.74 14.25
C GLU A 185 17.52 0.46 15.00
N ILE A 186 16.84 1.61 15.01
CA ILE A 186 17.27 2.77 15.80
C ILE A 186 17.16 2.41 17.28
N PRO A 187 18.26 2.46 18.06
CA PRO A 187 18.19 2.15 19.49
C PRO A 187 17.19 3.08 20.18
N GLY A 188 16.37 2.56 21.10
CA GLY A 188 15.29 3.32 21.74
C GLY A 188 15.71 4.54 22.57
N LEU A 189 17.02 4.81 22.71
CA LEU A 189 17.53 6.08 23.24
C LEU A 189 17.39 7.23 22.20
N PHE A 190 17.25 6.89 20.92
CA PHE A 190 17.25 7.81 19.78
C PHE A 190 15.93 7.79 18.97
N GLY A 191 14.90 7.09 19.45
CA GLY A 191 13.60 6.94 18.78
C GLY A 191 12.45 6.66 19.75
#